data_AF-A0A7C3TZ59-F1
#
_entry.id   AF-A0A7C3TZ59-F1
#
_cell.length_a   1.000
_cell.length_b   1.000
_cell.length_c   1.000
_cell.angle_alpha   90.00
_cell.angle_beta   90.00
_cell.angle_gamma   90.00
#
_symmetry.space_group_name_H-M   'P 1'
#
loop_
_entity.id
_entity.type
_entity.pdbx_description
1 polymer ?
#
loop_
_entity_poly.entity_id
_entity_poly.type
_entity_poly.pdbx_seq_one_letter_code
_entity_poly.pdbx_strand_id
1 'polypeptide(L)'
;VGFKGGPTRSIVKAAESGEKIEVELANMVCPGCGWTGFTRKCQRCGSATEPVRTCQKCGRRVDGERCPVCNSRAEFFVKRYIDLKSMLDAALERLGERYPELVKGVQGMTSDWKIPEPIEKGILRAKHGVQVFKDGTVRFDATNVPLTHFRPREIGVSVEKLRELGYTADIQGRPLESDDQVLELRVQDILISRSCAEYLLKASRFMDELLQKVYGLPPYYRAGSQEDLIGHLVLALAPHTSAGIAGRIIGFTDASVGYAHPFFHAAKRRDCDGDEDCVMLLLDALINFSRRFLPSKRGGSMDAPLILATRINPAEIDKQAHNMDIMSAYPLEFYDATLRYARPQEVQALMKTAGKLLDTENEYSGFGYTHETSHISQGPKSTRYTTLATMEEKISAQLGLAKKIRAVDERDVAERLIKHHFIPDLKGNLRTFASQKFRCTSCNQIHRRVPLSGKCTKCGGKLVLTVTRGGVEKYLQVAMDVAEEYHVSEYTKQRLALTRKDIESMFESDASKQLRLSDFL
;
A
#
# COMPACT_ATOMS: atom_id res chain seq x y z
N VAL A 1 -12.41 -18.39 -3.70
CA VAL A 1 -13.51 -18.84 -2.80
C VAL A 1 -14.92 -18.51 -3.32
N GLY A 2 -15.07 -17.80 -4.44
CA GLY A 2 -16.40 -17.39 -4.92
C GLY A 2 -17.12 -16.53 -3.88
N PHE A 3 -18.42 -16.77 -3.70
CA PHE A 3 -19.25 -16.08 -2.71
C PHE A 3 -19.40 -16.84 -1.38
N LYS A 4 -18.87 -18.06 -1.29
CA LYS A 4 -19.08 -18.96 -0.14
C LYS A 4 -18.24 -18.60 1.08
N GLY A 5 -17.14 -17.86 0.89
CA GLY A 5 -16.32 -17.35 2.00
C GLY A 5 -16.91 -16.14 2.75
N GLY A 6 -18.13 -15.72 2.42
CA GLY A 6 -18.78 -14.55 2.99
C GLY A 6 -18.05 -13.23 2.68
N PRO A 7 -18.35 -12.15 3.42
CA PRO A 7 -17.76 -10.83 3.19
C PRO A 7 -16.23 -10.81 3.33
N THR A 8 -15.68 -11.65 4.21
CA THR A 8 -14.23 -11.75 4.48
C THR A 8 -13.51 -12.69 3.51
N ARG A 9 -14.25 -13.36 2.61
CA ARG A 9 -13.69 -14.31 1.63
C ARG A 9 -12.88 -15.43 2.29
N SER A 10 -13.34 -15.90 3.45
CA SER A 10 -12.67 -16.94 4.24
C SER A 10 -12.71 -18.30 3.53
N ILE A 11 -11.54 -18.93 3.36
CA ILE A 11 -11.41 -20.30 2.85
C ILE A 11 -11.97 -21.28 3.89
N VAL A 12 -11.70 -21.05 5.18
CA VAL A 12 -12.17 -21.90 6.29
C VAL A 12 -13.70 -21.99 6.32
N LYS A 13 -14.39 -20.84 6.30
CA LYS A 13 -15.87 -20.81 6.25
C LYS A 13 -16.42 -21.48 4.99
N ALA A 14 -15.73 -21.33 3.86
CA ALA A 14 -16.13 -21.99 2.63
C ALA A 14 -15.95 -23.52 2.72
N ALA A 15 -14.89 -24.00 3.37
CA ALA A 15 -14.64 -25.42 3.62
C ALA A 15 -15.66 -26.04 4.59
N GLU A 16 -16.04 -25.34 5.66
CA GLU A 16 -17.06 -25.78 6.63
C GLU A 16 -18.42 -26.04 5.99
N SER A 17 -18.77 -25.28 4.94
CA SER A 17 -20.03 -25.49 4.22
C SER A 17 -20.14 -26.86 3.54
N GLY A 18 -19.02 -27.56 3.33
CA GLY A 18 -18.95 -28.89 2.72
C GLY A 18 -19.36 -28.94 1.24
N GLU A 19 -19.80 -27.83 0.66
CA GLU A 19 -20.26 -27.76 -0.72
C GLU A 19 -19.10 -27.52 -1.69
N LYS A 20 -19.16 -28.18 -2.86
CA LYS A 20 -18.26 -27.89 -3.96
C LYS A 20 -18.53 -26.48 -4.50
N ILE A 21 -17.48 -25.70 -4.70
CA ILE A 21 -17.59 -24.35 -5.25
C ILE A 21 -17.21 -24.33 -6.73
N GLU A 22 -18.03 -23.65 -7.54
CA GLU A 22 -17.73 -23.41 -8.95
C GLU A 22 -16.85 -22.16 -9.09
N VAL A 23 -15.65 -22.33 -9.64
CA VAL A 23 -14.68 -21.24 -9.87
C VAL A 23 -13.93 -21.43 -11.19
N GLU A 24 -13.45 -20.34 -11.78
CA GLU A 24 -12.58 -20.36 -12.95
C GLU A 24 -11.12 -20.55 -12.52
N LEU A 25 -10.51 -21.65 -12.96
CA LEU A 25 -9.12 -22.01 -12.64
C LEU A 25 -8.38 -22.51 -13.88
N ALA A 26 -7.06 -22.41 -13.83
CA ALA A 26 -6.18 -22.93 -14.87
C ALA A 26 -6.51 -24.38 -15.25
N ASN A 27 -6.45 -24.70 -16.54
CA ASN A 27 -6.56 -26.06 -17.03
C ASN A 27 -5.17 -26.62 -17.32
N MET A 28 -4.72 -27.53 -16.47
CA MET A 28 -3.38 -28.13 -16.51
C MET A 28 -3.48 -29.63 -16.79
N VAL A 29 -2.53 -30.18 -17.54
CA VAL A 29 -2.42 -31.62 -17.83
C VAL A 29 -1.04 -32.12 -17.45
N CYS A 30 -0.98 -33.27 -16.80
CA CYS A 30 0.28 -33.95 -16.53
C CYS A 30 0.69 -34.81 -17.72
N PRO A 31 1.86 -34.61 -18.34
CA PRO A 31 2.33 -35.43 -19.44
C PRO A 31 2.64 -36.87 -19.00
N GLY A 32 3.10 -37.08 -17.76
CA GLY A 32 3.51 -38.40 -17.28
C GLY A 32 2.36 -39.37 -16.97
N CYS A 33 1.19 -38.86 -16.52
CA CYS A 33 0.07 -39.72 -16.12
C CYS A 33 -1.30 -39.30 -16.66
N GLY A 34 -1.35 -38.26 -17.50
CA GLY A 34 -2.59 -37.75 -18.09
C GLY A 34 -3.54 -37.01 -17.14
N TRP A 35 -3.18 -36.87 -15.86
CA TRP A 35 -4.01 -36.19 -14.85
C TRP A 35 -4.35 -34.75 -15.26
N THR A 36 -5.62 -34.37 -15.12
CA THR A 36 -6.12 -33.03 -15.43
C THR A 36 -6.42 -32.25 -14.14
N GLY A 37 -5.89 -31.04 -14.04
CA GLY A 37 -5.84 -30.29 -12.79
C GLY A 37 -5.80 -28.79 -13.02
N PHE A 38 -5.40 -28.07 -11.96
CA PHE A 38 -5.13 -26.63 -11.97
C PHE A 38 -3.82 -26.26 -11.26
N THR A 39 -3.12 -27.24 -10.67
CA THR A 39 -1.85 -27.05 -9.98
C THR A 39 -0.68 -27.30 -10.93
N ARG A 40 0.45 -26.63 -10.69
CA ARG A 40 1.70 -26.76 -11.48
C ARG A 40 2.46 -28.08 -11.24
N LYS A 41 2.20 -28.72 -10.11
CA LYS A 41 2.69 -30.06 -9.77
C LYS A 41 1.53 -31.04 -9.82
N CYS A 42 1.75 -32.19 -10.45
CA CYS A 42 0.76 -33.25 -10.52
C CYS A 42 0.57 -33.89 -9.15
N GLN A 43 -0.69 -33.97 -8.70
CA GLN A 43 -1.03 -34.56 -7.40
C GLN A 43 -0.93 -36.10 -7.38
N ARG A 44 -0.79 -36.76 -8.54
CA ARG A 44 -0.67 -38.23 -8.63
C ARG A 44 0.77 -38.72 -8.72
N CYS A 45 1.59 -38.10 -9.55
CA CYS A 45 2.96 -38.55 -9.83
C CYS A 45 4.04 -37.50 -9.54
N GLY A 46 3.67 -36.30 -9.06
CA GLY A 46 4.63 -35.24 -8.73
C GLY A 46 5.28 -34.53 -9.92
N SER A 47 5.07 -34.97 -11.16
CA SER A 47 5.62 -34.34 -12.36
C SER A 47 5.04 -32.94 -12.60
N ALA A 48 5.78 -32.07 -13.30
CA ALA A 48 5.30 -30.76 -13.71
C ALA A 48 4.12 -30.88 -14.68
N THR A 49 3.14 -29.99 -14.56
CA THR A 49 1.97 -29.96 -15.44
C THR A 49 2.05 -28.80 -16.44
N GLU A 50 1.42 -29.01 -17.59
CA GLU A 50 1.41 -28.07 -18.70
C GLU A 50 0.02 -27.47 -18.88
N PRO A 51 -0.08 -26.15 -19.13
CA PRO A 51 -1.37 -25.51 -19.37
C PRO A 51 -1.89 -25.87 -20.76
N VAL A 52 -3.18 -26.17 -20.86
CA VAL A 52 -3.84 -26.51 -22.13
C VAL A 52 -4.96 -25.52 -22.43
N ARG A 53 -5.03 -25.06 -23.68
CA ARG A 53 -6.13 -24.18 -24.09
C ARG A 53 -7.39 -24.99 -24.30
N THR A 54 -8.51 -24.44 -23.86
CA THR A 54 -9.82 -25.07 -23.92
C THR A 54 -10.86 -24.09 -24.46
N CYS A 55 -11.69 -24.56 -25.38
CA CYS A 55 -12.82 -23.80 -25.89
C CYS A 55 -13.89 -23.63 -24.80
N GLN A 56 -14.24 -22.38 -24.47
CA GLN A 56 -15.25 -22.10 -23.43
C GLN A 56 -16.69 -22.46 -23.84
N LYS A 57 -16.95 -22.72 -25.15
CA LYS A 57 -18.27 -23.13 -25.66
C LYS A 57 -18.44 -24.64 -25.70
N CYS A 58 -17.50 -25.36 -26.32
CA CYS A 58 -17.63 -26.80 -26.54
C CYS A 58 -16.73 -27.67 -25.64
N GLY A 59 -15.89 -27.06 -24.79
CA GLY A 59 -15.02 -27.79 -23.86
C GLY A 59 -13.85 -28.55 -24.50
N ARG A 60 -13.70 -28.52 -25.84
CA ARG A 60 -12.62 -29.19 -26.54
C ARG A 60 -11.27 -28.52 -26.28
N ARG A 61 -10.20 -29.32 -26.16
CA ARG A 61 -8.82 -28.84 -26.16
C ARG A 61 -8.42 -28.34 -27.54
N VAL A 62 -7.71 -27.23 -27.60
CA VAL A 62 -7.37 -26.55 -28.86
C VAL A 62 -5.91 -26.16 -28.81
N ASP A 63 -5.16 -26.36 -29.88
CA ASP A 63 -3.74 -25.93 -29.91
C ASP A 63 -3.62 -24.43 -30.28
N GLY A 64 -4.50 -23.94 -31.16
CA GLY A 64 -4.59 -22.54 -31.57
C GLY A 64 -5.35 -21.62 -30.59
N GLU A 65 -5.38 -20.32 -30.93
CA GLU A 65 -6.11 -19.31 -30.14
C GLU A 65 -7.63 -19.37 -30.30
N ARG A 66 -8.12 -20.01 -31.36
CA ARG A 66 -9.55 -20.13 -31.66
C ARG A 66 -9.92 -21.58 -31.89
N CYS A 67 -11.10 -21.95 -31.39
CA CYS A 67 -11.66 -23.26 -31.63
C CYS A 67 -12.01 -23.43 -33.12
N PRO A 68 -11.55 -24.49 -33.80
CA PRO A 68 -11.85 -24.72 -35.22
C PRO A 68 -13.35 -24.98 -35.48
N VAL A 69 -14.10 -25.41 -34.46
CA VAL A 69 -15.54 -25.71 -34.58
C VAL A 69 -16.41 -24.51 -34.18
N CYS A 70 -16.09 -23.84 -33.07
CA CYS A 70 -16.94 -22.79 -32.52
C CYS A 70 -16.51 -21.37 -32.89
N ASN A 71 -15.33 -21.21 -33.51
CA ASN A 71 -14.65 -19.93 -33.77
C ASN A 71 -14.54 -19.00 -32.55
N SER A 72 -14.70 -19.54 -31.33
CA SER A 72 -14.54 -18.81 -30.07
C SER A 72 -13.10 -18.88 -29.60
N ARG A 73 -12.65 -17.84 -28.89
CA ARG A 73 -11.33 -17.79 -28.27
C ARG A 73 -11.15 -18.97 -27.30
N ALA A 74 -10.02 -19.65 -27.40
CA ALA A 74 -9.62 -20.70 -26.49
C ALA A 74 -8.83 -20.07 -25.33
N GLU A 75 -9.15 -20.47 -24.11
CA GLU A 75 -8.58 -19.90 -22.88
C GLU A 75 -7.82 -20.98 -22.10
N PHE A 76 -6.87 -20.56 -21.26
CA PHE A 76 -6.07 -21.46 -20.42
C PHE A 76 -6.75 -21.84 -19.10
N PHE A 77 -8.01 -21.43 -18.90
CA PHE A 77 -8.78 -21.71 -17.69
C PHE A 77 -10.16 -22.27 -18.05
N VAL A 78 -10.78 -22.97 -17.11
CA VAL A 78 -12.15 -23.50 -17.24
C VAL A 78 -12.90 -23.31 -15.93
N LYS A 79 -14.23 -23.26 -15.99
CA LYS A 79 -15.06 -23.38 -14.79
C LYS A 79 -14.98 -24.81 -14.27
N ARG A 80 -14.68 -24.96 -12.99
CA ARG A 80 -14.58 -26.26 -12.34
C ARG A 80 -15.14 -26.19 -10.92
N TYR A 81 -15.74 -27.30 -10.51
CA TYR A 81 -16.11 -27.53 -9.12
C TYR A 81 -14.89 -27.99 -8.33
N ILE A 82 -14.57 -27.30 -7.24
CA ILE A 82 -13.52 -27.69 -6.30
C ILE A 82 -14.10 -27.97 -4.92
N ASP A 83 -13.52 -28.95 -4.24
CA ASP A 83 -13.78 -29.24 -2.84
C ASP A 83 -12.69 -28.58 -1.99
N LEU A 84 -13.03 -27.43 -1.42
CA LEU A 84 -12.09 -26.68 -0.58
C LEU A 84 -11.78 -27.39 0.74
N LYS A 85 -12.69 -28.20 1.26
CA LYS A 85 -12.50 -28.91 2.53
C LYS A 85 -11.40 -29.94 2.38
N SER A 86 -11.57 -30.86 1.42
CA SER A 86 -10.55 -31.87 1.13
C SER A 86 -9.19 -31.25 0.80
N MET A 87 -9.16 -30.13 0.06
CA MET A 87 -7.91 -29.44 -0.27
C MET A 87 -7.25 -28.79 0.96
N LEU A 88 -8.04 -28.19 1.85
CA LEU A 88 -7.53 -27.54 3.06
C LEU A 88 -7.03 -28.60 4.06
N ASP A 89 -7.77 -29.67 4.27
CA ASP A 89 -7.41 -30.76 5.18
C ASP A 89 -6.09 -31.42 4.72
N ALA A 90 -5.95 -31.74 3.43
CA ALA A 90 -4.71 -32.30 2.87
C ALA A 90 -3.53 -31.31 2.89
N ALA A 91 -3.78 -29.99 2.88
CA ALA A 91 -2.73 -28.99 3.04
C ALA A 91 -2.26 -28.89 4.50
N LEU A 92 -3.19 -28.94 5.44
CA LEU A 92 -2.89 -28.92 6.89
C LEU A 92 -2.13 -30.16 7.32
N GLU A 93 -2.53 -31.35 6.84
CA GLU A 93 -1.83 -32.61 7.11
C GLU A 93 -0.38 -32.56 6.62
N ARG A 94 -0.15 -32.10 5.39
CA ARG A 94 1.21 -31.97 4.84
C ARG A 94 2.07 -30.96 5.58
N LEU A 95 1.48 -29.89 6.10
CA LEU A 95 2.20 -28.88 6.87
C LEU A 95 2.38 -29.27 8.35
N GLY A 96 1.63 -30.26 8.85
CA GLY A 96 1.54 -30.56 10.28
C GLY A 96 0.93 -29.41 11.10
N GLU A 97 0.00 -28.65 10.50
CA GLU A 97 -0.59 -27.45 11.10
C GLU A 97 -2.03 -27.67 11.56
N ARG A 98 -2.46 -26.89 12.56
CA ARG A 98 -3.85 -26.89 13.04
C ARG A 98 -4.71 -26.02 12.15
N TYR A 99 -6.03 -26.23 12.20
CA TYR A 99 -6.98 -25.37 11.51
C TYR A 99 -6.82 -23.91 11.97
N PRO A 100 -6.45 -22.97 11.08
CA PRO A 100 -6.39 -21.56 11.40
C PRO A 100 -7.81 -20.98 11.53
N GLU A 101 -7.98 -19.94 12.36
CA GLU A 101 -9.28 -19.26 12.50
C GLU A 101 -9.75 -18.61 11.19
N LEU A 102 -8.80 -18.07 10.42
CA LEU A 102 -9.11 -17.33 9.20
C LEU A 102 -7.97 -17.43 8.19
N VAL A 103 -8.31 -17.95 7.01
CA VAL A 103 -7.47 -17.81 5.80
C VAL A 103 -8.28 -17.04 4.78
N LYS A 104 -7.87 -15.80 4.50
CA LYS A 104 -8.54 -14.96 3.50
C LYS A 104 -8.10 -15.40 2.10
N GLY A 105 -9.06 -15.72 1.24
CA GLY A 105 -8.82 -15.99 -0.17
C GLY A 105 -9.28 -14.84 -1.07
N VAL A 106 -9.10 -15.04 -2.38
CA VAL A 106 -9.67 -14.15 -3.40
C VAL A 106 -11.06 -14.63 -3.83
N GLN A 107 -11.95 -13.69 -4.16
CA GLN A 107 -13.29 -14.02 -4.68
C GLN A 107 -13.17 -14.80 -5.99
N GLY A 108 -12.31 -14.36 -6.90
CA GLY A 108 -11.96 -15.05 -8.13
C GLY A 108 -10.61 -14.56 -8.68
N MET A 109 -9.99 -15.38 -9.53
CA MET A 109 -8.69 -15.06 -10.12
C MET A 109 -8.85 -13.99 -11.21
N THR A 110 -8.02 -12.95 -11.13
CA THR A 110 -7.97 -11.82 -12.07
C THR A 110 -6.84 -11.91 -13.10
N SER A 111 -5.89 -12.84 -12.91
CA SER A 111 -4.80 -13.08 -13.84
C SER A 111 -5.25 -13.83 -15.08
N ASP A 112 -4.50 -13.68 -16.18
CA ASP A 112 -4.82 -14.32 -17.48
C ASP A 112 -4.94 -15.85 -17.38
N TRP A 113 -4.05 -16.45 -16.60
CA TRP A 113 -3.93 -17.90 -16.52
C TRP A 113 -4.80 -18.50 -15.42
N LYS A 114 -5.29 -17.67 -14.48
CA LYS A 114 -6.06 -18.09 -13.30
C LYS A 114 -5.45 -19.28 -12.55
N ILE A 115 -4.11 -19.32 -12.50
CA ILE A 115 -3.36 -20.32 -11.73
C ILE A 115 -3.42 -19.88 -10.25
N PRO A 116 -4.06 -20.65 -9.37
CA PRO A 116 -4.11 -20.31 -7.95
C PRO A 116 -2.75 -20.53 -7.29
N GLU A 117 -2.44 -19.71 -6.29
CA GLU A 117 -1.33 -19.97 -5.39
C GLU A 117 -1.62 -21.23 -4.53
N PRO A 118 -0.61 -22.06 -4.20
CA PRO A 118 -0.79 -23.19 -3.27
C PRO A 118 -1.37 -22.72 -1.92
N ILE A 119 -2.37 -23.46 -1.41
CA ILE A 119 -3.08 -23.11 -0.17
C ILE A 119 -2.15 -23.14 1.04
N GLU A 120 -1.14 -24.00 1.00
CA GLU A 120 -0.09 -24.14 2.00
C GLU A 120 0.57 -22.79 2.32
N LYS A 121 0.86 -21.99 1.29
CA LYS A 121 1.40 -20.64 1.47
C LYS A 121 0.41 -19.74 2.21
N GLY A 122 -0.87 -19.81 1.86
CA GLY A 122 -1.93 -19.06 2.51
C GLY A 122 -2.11 -19.41 4.00
N ILE A 123 -2.00 -20.69 4.36
CA ILE A 123 -2.05 -21.17 5.75
C ILE A 123 -0.87 -20.60 6.55
N LEU A 124 0.35 -20.74 6.02
CA LEU A 124 1.55 -20.21 6.69
C LEU A 124 1.49 -18.68 6.83
N ARG A 125 1.02 -17.95 5.81
CA ARG A 125 0.81 -16.50 5.91
C ARG A 125 -0.19 -16.14 7.01
N ALA A 126 -1.30 -16.86 7.09
CA ALA A 126 -2.30 -16.64 8.14
C ALA A 126 -1.73 -16.93 9.54
N LYS A 127 -0.95 -18.01 9.69
CA LYS A 127 -0.26 -18.36 10.95
C LYS A 127 0.65 -17.23 11.46
N HIS A 128 1.40 -16.59 10.56
CA HIS A 128 2.31 -15.50 10.93
C HIS A 128 1.66 -14.11 10.88
N GLY A 129 0.38 -14.00 10.51
CA GLY A 129 -0.32 -12.73 10.40
C GLY A 129 0.19 -11.81 9.29
N VAL A 130 0.79 -12.37 8.23
CA VAL A 130 1.27 -11.60 7.07
C VAL A 130 0.26 -11.61 5.93
N GLN A 131 0.15 -10.48 5.23
CA GLN A 131 -0.76 -10.29 4.11
C GLN A 131 -0.02 -10.34 2.78
N VAL A 132 -0.72 -10.82 1.75
CA VAL A 132 -0.18 -11.00 0.40
C VAL A 132 -0.72 -9.93 -0.54
N PHE A 133 0.16 -9.36 -1.36
CA PHE A 133 -0.21 -8.48 -2.45
C PHE A 133 -0.57 -9.26 -3.72
N LYS A 134 -1.10 -8.59 -4.75
CA LYS A 134 -1.66 -9.24 -5.96
C LYS A 134 -0.66 -10.10 -6.73
N ASP A 135 0.63 -9.86 -6.56
CA ASP A 135 1.72 -10.55 -7.24
C ASP A 135 2.34 -11.69 -6.42
N GLY A 136 1.85 -11.94 -5.21
CA GLY A 136 2.32 -12.98 -4.29
C GLY A 136 3.28 -12.49 -3.21
N THR A 137 3.75 -11.24 -3.28
CA THR A 137 4.74 -10.67 -2.33
C THR A 137 4.10 -10.16 -1.04
N VAL A 138 4.90 -10.08 0.03
CA VAL A 138 4.55 -9.45 1.30
C VAL A 138 5.18 -8.07 1.36
N ARG A 139 4.36 -7.02 1.52
CA ARG A 139 4.79 -5.63 1.41
C ARG A 139 4.49 -4.84 2.67
N PHE A 140 5.35 -3.86 2.95
CA PHE A 140 5.12 -2.83 3.95
C PHE A 140 5.29 -1.46 3.30
N ASP A 141 4.26 -0.63 3.36
CA ASP A 141 4.28 0.73 2.80
C ASP A 141 4.78 1.72 3.85
N ALA A 142 5.67 2.62 3.46
CA ALA A 142 6.21 3.66 4.33
C ALA A 142 6.46 4.95 3.54
N THR A 143 6.23 6.10 4.19
CA THR A 143 6.59 7.41 3.63
C THR A 143 8.11 7.54 3.55
N ASN A 144 8.60 8.04 2.42
CA ASN A 144 10.02 8.24 2.18
C ASN A 144 10.52 9.51 2.84
N VAL A 145 11.64 9.39 3.56
CA VAL A 145 12.39 10.56 4.04
C VAL A 145 13.86 10.41 3.63
N PRO A 146 14.47 11.44 3.03
CA PRO A 146 15.88 11.39 2.65
C PRO A 146 16.77 11.50 3.90
N LEU A 147 17.85 10.72 3.93
CA LEU A 147 18.89 10.80 4.94
C LEU A 147 20.24 10.54 4.30
N THR A 148 21.24 11.36 4.58
CA THR A 148 22.61 11.16 4.10
C THR A 148 23.56 10.77 5.21
N HIS A 149 23.23 11.08 6.47
CA HIS A 149 24.11 10.85 7.63
C HIS A 149 23.30 10.38 8.82
N PHE A 150 23.93 9.61 9.69
CA PHE A 150 23.31 9.11 10.92
C PHE A 150 24.35 8.89 12.01
N ARG A 151 23.91 8.85 13.27
CA ARG A 151 24.73 8.32 14.38
C ARG A 151 24.29 6.91 14.74
N PRO A 152 25.21 6.00 15.12
CA PRO A 152 24.86 4.64 15.55
C PRO A 152 23.77 4.61 16.65
N ARG A 153 23.85 5.52 17.62
CA ARG A 153 22.85 5.65 18.70
C ARG A 153 21.43 5.94 18.20
N GLU A 154 21.31 6.65 17.07
CA GLU A 154 20.01 7.08 16.53
C GLU A 154 19.25 5.95 15.85
N ILE A 155 19.98 4.92 15.42
CA ILE A 155 19.44 3.79 14.67
C ILE A 155 19.35 2.51 15.50
N GLY A 156 19.82 2.57 16.76
CA GLY A 156 19.81 1.47 17.72
C GLY A 156 20.74 0.31 17.34
N VAL A 157 21.91 0.60 16.77
CA VAL A 157 22.86 -0.42 16.31
C VAL A 157 24.24 -0.18 16.91
N SER A 158 24.91 -1.24 17.36
CA SER A 158 26.24 -1.13 17.96
C SER A 158 27.31 -0.77 16.94
N VAL A 159 28.38 -0.15 17.42
CA VAL A 159 29.55 0.21 16.61
C VAL A 159 30.17 -1.02 15.95
N GLU A 160 30.28 -2.14 16.67
CA GLU A 160 30.82 -3.40 16.17
C GLU A 160 30.00 -3.91 14.99
N LYS A 161 28.67 -3.86 15.10
CA LYS A 161 27.77 -4.31 14.04
C LYS A 161 27.89 -3.44 12.79
N LEU A 162 28.05 -2.13 12.95
CA LEU A 162 28.27 -1.22 11.83
C LEU A 162 29.64 -1.46 11.16
N ARG A 163 30.68 -1.77 11.94
CA ARG A 163 31.99 -2.18 11.40
C ARG A 163 31.87 -3.47 10.57
N GLU A 164 31.10 -4.47 11.02
CA GLU A 164 30.79 -5.69 10.25
C GLU A 164 30.08 -5.37 8.92
N LEU A 165 29.20 -4.36 8.92
CA LEU A 165 28.49 -3.90 7.71
C LEU A 165 29.38 -3.08 6.75
N GLY A 166 30.60 -2.76 7.19
CA GLY A 166 31.63 -2.06 6.42
C GLY A 166 31.82 -0.58 6.78
N TYR A 167 31.15 -0.07 7.82
CA TYR A 167 31.35 1.31 8.29
C TYR A 167 32.59 1.39 9.18
N THR A 168 33.70 1.92 8.64
CA THR A 168 35.00 1.92 9.32
C THR A 168 35.42 3.28 9.87
N ALA A 169 34.94 4.37 9.27
CA ALA A 169 35.31 5.73 9.62
C ALA A 169 34.10 6.67 9.62
N ASP A 170 34.20 7.73 10.41
CA ASP A 170 33.23 8.84 10.45
C ASP A 170 33.40 9.81 9.27
N ILE A 171 32.51 10.81 9.18
CA ILE A 171 32.55 11.84 8.13
C ILE A 171 33.86 12.64 8.09
N GLN A 172 34.64 12.66 9.19
CA GLN A 172 35.93 13.34 9.28
C GLN A 172 37.10 12.40 8.95
N GLY A 173 36.83 11.14 8.58
CA GLY A 173 37.83 10.12 8.30
C GLY A 173 38.46 9.51 9.55
N ARG A 174 37.93 9.78 10.75
CA ARG A 174 38.42 9.16 12.00
C ARG A 174 37.84 7.75 12.14
N PRO A 175 38.58 6.78 12.71
CA PRO A 175 38.05 5.44 12.98
C PRO A 175 36.74 5.51 13.78
N LEU A 176 35.77 4.67 13.40
CA LEU A 176 34.48 4.57 14.11
C LEU A 176 34.69 3.83 15.43
N GLU A 177 34.66 4.52 16.56
CA GLU A 177 34.91 4.01 17.91
C GLU A 177 33.77 4.32 18.90
N SER A 178 32.93 5.32 18.59
CA SER A 178 31.83 5.77 19.45
C SER A 178 30.51 5.83 18.68
N ASP A 179 29.40 5.64 19.39
CA ASP A 179 28.04 5.72 18.88
C ASP A 179 27.51 7.16 18.69
N ASP A 180 28.30 8.16 19.08
CA ASP A 180 28.05 9.60 18.85
C ASP A 180 28.68 10.12 17.55
N GLN A 181 29.55 9.34 16.91
CA GLN A 181 30.16 9.72 15.64
C GLN A 181 29.14 9.72 14.51
N VAL A 182 29.24 10.73 13.64
CA VAL A 182 28.37 10.85 12.46
C VAL A 182 28.98 10.07 11.30
N LEU A 183 28.20 9.13 10.78
CA LEU A 183 28.56 8.29 9.65
C LEU A 183 27.81 8.77 8.39
N GLU A 184 28.47 8.72 7.24
CA GLU A 184 27.83 8.91 5.94
C GLU A 184 27.10 7.62 5.52
N LEU A 185 25.80 7.72 5.27
CA LEU A 185 24.94 6.61 4.86
C LEU A 185 25.28 6.16 3.45
N ARG A 186 25.59 4.88 3.29
CA ARG A 186 25.82 4.29 1.96
C ARG A 186 24.54 4.29 1.14
N VAL A 187 24.68 4.50 -0.16
CA VAL A 187 23.58 4.77 -1.10
C VAL A 187 22.45 3.73 -1.09
N GLN A 188 22.71 2.43 -0.88
CA GLN A 188 21.69 1.38 -0.83
C GLN A 188 21.38 0.85 0.57
N ASP A 189 21.94 1.48 1.61
CA ASP A 189 21.59 1.18 2.99
C ASP A 189 20.35 1.99 3.41
N ILE A 190 19.45 1.35 4.16
CA ILE A 190 18.18 1.96 4.58
C ILE A 190 17.95 1.77 6.08
N LEU A 191 17.21 2.71 6.67
CA LEU A 191 16.65 2.60 8.00
C LEU A 191 15.14 2.42 7.87
N ILE A 192 14.63 1.37 8.48
CA ILE A 192 13.20 1.07 8.47
C ILE A 192 12.58 1.42 9.82
N SER A 193 11.29 1.77 9.83
CA SER A 193 10.58 1.98 11.09
C SER A 193 10.52 0.69 11.91
N ARG A 194 10.40 0.80 13.23
CA ARG A 194 10.17 -0.37 14.10
C ARG A 194 8.92 -1.16 13.73
N SER A 195 7.87 -0.48 13.25
CA SER A 195 6.66 -1.14 12.75
C SER A 195 6.91 -1.96 11.49
N CYS A 196 7.75 -1.45 10.58
CA CYS A 196 8.22 -2.20 9.41
C CYS A 196 9.03 -3.42 9.84
N ALA A 197 9.99 -3.25 10.74
CA ALA A 197 10.83 -4.34 11.24
C ALA A 197 10.01 -5.45 11.92
N GLU A 198 9.01 -5.09 12.73
CA GLU A 198 8.11 -6.08 13.35
C GLU A 198 7.32 -6.88 12.30
N TYR A 199 6.86 -6.21 11.24
CA TYR A 199 6.14 -6.89 10.16
C TYR A 199 7.06 -7.75 9.29
N LEU A 200 8.26 -7.28 8.98
CA LEU A 200 9.26 -8.05 8.24
C LEU A 200 9.80 -9.24 9.06
N LEU A 201 9.84 -9.15 10.39
CA LEU A 201 10.15 -10.28 11.26
C LEU A 201 9.09 -11.38 11.18
N LYS A 202 7.81 -11.01 11.05
CA LYS A 202 6.74 -11.99 10.77
C LYS A 202 6.91 -12.60 9.39
N ALA A 203 7.29 -11.79 8.39
CA ALA A 203 7.55 -12.25 7.03
C ALA A 203 8.76 -13.19 6.96
N SER A 204 9.85 -12.92 7.70
CA SER A 204 11.04 -13.77 7.71
C SER A 204 10.76 -15.14 8.31
N ARG A 205 9.99 -15.20 9.40
CA ARG A 205 9.52 -16.46 10.00
C ARG A 205 8.62 -17.24 9.05
N PHE A 206 7.70 -16.56 8.36
CA PHE A 206 6.91 -17.16 7.29
C PHE A 206 7.81 -17.76 6.19
N MET A 207 8.83 -17.03 5.75
CA MET A 207 9.76 -17.52 4.73
C MET A 207 10.54 -18.74 5.18
N ASP A 208 11.02 -18.77 6.42
CA ASP A 208 11.73 -19.92 6.98
C ASP A 208 10.85 -21.16 7.11
N GLU A 209 9.60 -21.01 7.57
CA GLU A 209 8.66 -22.13 7.61
C GLU A 209 8.24 -22.59 6.21
N LEU A 210 8.10 -21.64 5.27
CA LEU A 210 7.81 -21.95 3.87
C LEU A 210 8.93 -22.79 3.24
N LEU A 211 10.18 -22.39 3.45
CA LEU A 211 11.37 -23.13 2.99
C LEU A 211 11.37 -24.55 3.54
N GLN A 212 11.18 -24.71 4.85
CA GLN A 212 11.22 -26.01 5.51
C GLN A 212 10.05 -26.91 5.13
N LYS A 213 8.81 -26.42 5.29
CA LYS A 213 7.61 -27.27 5.21
C LYS A 213 7.13 -27.50 3.79
N VAL A 214 7.32 -26.54 2.89
CA VAL A 214 6.83 -26.65 1.50
C VAL A 214 7.94 -27.04 0.54
N TYR A 215 9.14 -26.52 0.73
CA TYR A 215 10.26 -26.75 -0.19
C TYR A 215 11.30 -27.76 0.32
N GLY A 216 11.26 -28.16 1.60
CA GLY A 216 12.24 -29.09 2.17
C GLY A 216 13.65 -28.51 2.26
N LEU A 217 13.77 -27.18 2.36
CA LEU A 217 15.03 -26.45 2.42
C LEU A 217 15.31 -25.94 3.85
N PRO A 218 16.58 -25.72 4.23
CA PRO A 218 16.92 -25.13 5.52
C PRO A 218 16.37 -23.69 5.65
N PRO A 219 16.09 -23.22 6.88
CA PRO A 219 15.72 -21.84 7.13
C PRO A 219 16.86 -20.89 6.77
N TYR A 220 16.51 -19.73 6.22
CA TYR A 220 17.44 -18.72 5.72
C TYR A 220 17.66 -17.59 6.72
N TYR A 221 16.59 -16.98 7.25
CA TYR A 221 16.69 -15.79 8.10
C TYR A 221 17.04 -16.14 9.55
N ARG A 222 16.37 -17.14 10.13
CA ARG A 222 16.49 -17.56 11.53
C ARG A 222 16.33 -16.39 12.53
N ALA A 223 15.51 -15.41 12.16
CA ALA A 223 15.34 -14.17 12.93
C ALA A 223 14.44 -14.39 14.16
N GLY A 224 15.02 -14.21 15.33
CA GLY A 224 14.37 -14.21 16.64
C GLY A 224 13.88 -12.82 17.03
N SER A 225 14.67 -11.78 16.77
CA SER A 225 14.36 -10.38 17.08
C SER A 225 14.44 -9.46 15.84
N GLN A 226 14.15 -8.17 16.02
CA GLN A 226 14.22 -7.20 14.91
C GLN A 226 15.67 -7.00 14.46
N GLU A 227 16.61 -7.00 15.40
CA GLU A 227 18.04 -6.80 15.20
C GLU A 227 18.66 -7.87 14.28
N ASP A 228 18.11 -9.09 14.26
CA ASP A 228 18.51 -10.14 13.35
C ASP A 228 18.23 -9.80 11.88
N LEU A 229 17.38 -8.81 11.59
CA LEU A 229 17.13 -8.31 10.23
C LEU A 229 18.24 -7.41 9.70
N ILE A 230 19.15 -6.92 10.55
CA ILE A 230 20.25 -6.04 10.16
C ILE A 230 21.20 -6.80 9.22
N GLY A 231 21.49 -6.20 8.07
CA GLY A 231 22.33 -6.76 7.01
C GLY A 231 21.55 -7.58 5.98
N HIS A 232 20.31 -7.96 6.25
CA HIS A 232 19.48 -8.63 5.25
C HIS A 232 19.03 -7.66 4.15
N LEU A 233 18.91 -8.22 2.96
CA LEU A 233 18.50 -7.48 1.77
C LEU A 233 16.97 -7.39 1.68
N VAL A 234 16.52 -6.22 1.30
CA VAL A 234 15.14 -5.92 0.93
C VAL A 234 15.08 -5.48 -0.53
N LEU A 235 13.88 -5.55 -1.07
CA LEU A 235 13.52 -4.94 -2.33
C LEU A 235 12.57 -3.79 -2.04
N ALA A 236 12.97 -2.58 -2.43
CA ALA A 236 12.11 -1.41 -2.36
C ALA A 236 11.50 -1.14 -3.73
N LEU A 237 10.20 -0.86 -3.78
CA LEU A 237 9.47 -0.63 -5.02
C LEU A 237 8.49 0.52 -4.85
N ALA A 238 8.57 1.49 -5.75
CA ALA A 238 7.64 2.60 -5.79
C ALA A 238 6.31 2.21 -6.45
N PRO A 239 5.16 2.72 -5.95
CA PRO A 239 3.93 2.74 -6.70
C PRO A 239 4.12 3.31 -8.11
N HIS A 240 3.35 2.82 -9.06
CA HIS A 240 3.40 3.13 -10.48
C HIS A 240 4.74 2.84 -11.17
N THR A 241 5.58 1.97 -10.59
CA THR A 241 6.83 1.50 -11.21
C THR A 241 6.88 -0.03 -11.29
N SER A 242 7.92 -0.56 -11.95
CA SER A 242 8.15 -2.00 -12.06
C SER A 242 9.60 -2.43 -11.86
N ALA A 243 10.47 -1.49 -11.50
CA ALA A 243 11.87 -1.74 -11.18
C ALA A 243 12.02 -1.64 -9.66
N GLY A 244 12.24 -2.78 -9.00
CA GLY A 244 12.58 -2.80 -7.59
C GLY A 244 14.07 -2.57 -7.41
N ILE A 245 14.43 -1.77 -6.41
CA ILE A 245 15.82 -1.47 -6.06
C ILE A 245 16.20 -2.28 -4.83
N ALA A 246 17.29 -3.05 -4.92
CA ALA A 246 17.82 -3.78 -3.77
C ALA A 246 18.37 -2.79 -2.74
N GLY A 247 18.00 -2.98 -1.48
CA GLY A 247 18.54 -2.23 -0.35
C GLY A 247 18.95 -3.16 0.77
N ARG A 248 19.73 -2.66 1.73
CA ARG A 248 20.19 -3.39 2.91
C ARG A 248 19.71 -2.68 4.18
N ILE A 249 19.09 -3.42 5.09
CA ILE A 249 18.67 -2.87 6.38
C ILE A 249 19.92 -2.66 7.24
N ILE A 250 20.15 -1.45 7.76
CA ILE A 250 21.29 -1.20 8.67
C ILE A 250 20.87 -0.76 10.07
N GLY A 251 19.59 -0.49 10.30
CA GLY A 251 19.08 -0.08 11.61
C GLY A 251 17.61 0.32 11.56
N PHE A 252 17.14 0.84 12.69
CA PHE A 252 15.72 1.11 12.91
C PHE A 252 15.47 2.55 13.34
N THR A 253 14.28 3.05 13.05
CA THR A 253 13.82 4.35 13.56
C THR A 253 12.49 4.23 14.29
N ASP A 254 12.32 5.09 15.29
CA ASP A 254 11.07 5.26 16.03
C ASP A 254 10.01 6.03 15.24
N ALA A 255 10.42 6.77 14.21
CA ALA A 255 9.50 7.48 13.33
C ALA A 255 8.78 6.50 12.39
N SER A 256 7.55 6.85 11.98
CA SER A 256 6.75 6.04 11.06
C SER A 256 7.12 6.30 9.59
N VAL A 257 8.42 6.28 9.27
CA VAL A 257 8.97 6.61 7.94
C VAL A 257 10.10 5.64 7.58
N GLY A 258 10.42 5.55 6.29
CA GLY A 258 11.62 4.87 5.79
C GLY A 258 12.69 5.90 5.44
N TYR A 259 13.82 5.88 6.15
CA TYR A 259 14.97 6.71 5.78
C TYR A 259 15.87 5.96 4.80
N ALA A 260 16.29 6.66 3.76
CA ALA A 260 17.30 6.15 2.83
C ALA A 260 18.04 7.31 2.16
N HIS A 261 19.16 6.99 1.52
CA HIS A 261 19.89 7.96 0.73
C HIS A 261 19.01 8.57 -0.38
N PRO A 262 19.10 9.88 -0.68
CA PRO A 262 18.34 10.52 -1.76
C PRO A 262 18.45 9.78 -3.10
N PHE A 263 19.63 9.26 -3.42
CA PHE A 263 19.83 8.45 -4.64
C PHE A 263 19.02 7.14 -4.63
N PHE A 264 18.81 6.53 -3.46
CA PHE A 264 17.92 5.38 -3.32
C PHE A 264 16.48 5.73 -3.64
N HIS A 265 16.00 6.89 -3.19
CA HIS A 265 14.66 7.39 -3.49
C HIS A 265 14.50 7.78 -4.96
N ALA A 266 15.44 8.55 -5.51
CA ALA A 266 15.43 8.94 -6.91
C ALA A 266 15.55 7.74 -7.87
N ALA A 267 16.31 6.69 -7.52
CA ALA A 267 16.39 5.46 -8.32
C ALA A 267 15.04 4.74 -8.44
N LYS A 268 14.15 4.94 -7.47
CA LYS A 268 12.76 4.44 -7.49
C LYS A 268 11.80 5.39 -8.19
N ARG A 269 12.30 6.47 -8.81
CA ARG A 269 11.52 7.56 -9.44
C ARG A 269 10.62 8.29 -8.44
N ARG A 270 11.20 8.63 -7.28
CA ARG A 270 10.52 9.35 -6.20
C ARG A 270 11.20 10.67 -5.90
N ASP A 271 10.36 11.69 -5.83
CA ASP A 271 10.67 13.00 -5.32
C ASP A 271 10.17 12.98 -3.87
N CYS A 272 11.03 13.17 -2.86
CA CYS A 272 10.62 12.97 -1.46
C CYS A 272 9.68 14.08 -0.94
N ASP A 273 8.52 14.29 -1.57
CA ASP A 273 7.53 15.33 -1.33
C ASP A 273 6.28 14.81 -0.59
N GLY A 274 6.38 13.62 0.00
CA GLY A 274 5.28 12.91 0.67
C GLY A 274 4.95 11.56 0.05
N ASP A 275 5.67 11.17 -1.00
CA ASP A 275 5.54 9.86 -1.63
C ASP A 275 5.84 8.69 -0.66
N GLU A 276 5.08 7.61 -0.85
CA GLU A 276 5.25 6.34 -0.14
C GLU A 276 5.85 5.29 -1.07
N ASP A 277 6.71 4.44 -0.52
CA ASP A 277 7.22 3.25 -1.18
C ASP A 277 6.95 2.00 -0.36
N CYS A 278 6.97 0.85 -1.04
CA CYS A 278 6.86 -0.43 -0.39
C CYS A 278 8.23 -1.09 -0.23
N VAL A 279 8.43 -1.74 0.90
CA VAL A 279 9.60 -2.57 1.21
C VAL A 279 9.14 -4.01 1.40
N MET A 280 9.86 -4.95 0.78
CA MET A 280 9.65 -6.39 0.93
C MET A 280 10.98 -7.11 1.13
N LEU A 281 10.98 -8.23 1.84
CA LEU A 281 12.18 -9.06 1.96
C LEU A 281 12.60 -9.60 0.57
N LEU A 282 13.89 -9.54 0.24
CA LEU A 282 14.35 -9.92 -1.10
C LEU A 282 14.01 -11.39 -1.42
N LEU A 283 14.20 -12.30 -0.46
CA LEU A 283 13.91 -13.73 -0.68
C LEU A 283 12.39 -14.00 -0.84
N ASP A 284 11.54 -13.24 -0.15
CA ASP A 284 10.09 -13.31 -0.35
C ASP A 284 9.72 -12.95 -1.77
N ALA A 285 10.25 -11.83 -2.28
CA ALA A 285 10.06 -11.42 -3.66
C ALA A 285 10.53 -12.51 -4.64
N LEU A 286 11.69 -13.12 -4.42
CA LEU A 286 12.22 -14.15 -5.34
C LEU A 286 11.38 -15.45 -5.36
N ILE A 287 10.85 -15.88 -4.22
CA ILE A 287 10.15 -17.18 -4.09
C ILE A 287 8.65 -17.07 -4.35
N ASN A 288 8.03 -15.95 -3.95
CA ASN A 288 6.57 -15.82 -3.95
C ASN A 288 6.04 -14.98 -5.11
N PHE A 289 6.86 -14.15 -5.75
CA PHE A 289 6.46 -13.43 -6.95
C PHE A 289 6.19 -14.35 -8.13
N SER A 290 5.13 -14.06 -8.89
CA SER A 290 4.97 -14.61 -10.22
C SER A 290 4.23 -13.66 -11.15
N ARG A 291 4.76 -13.47 -12.37
CA ARG A 291 4.04 -12.75 -13.45
C ARG A 291 2.67 -13.38 -13.76
N ARG A 292 2.48 -14.67 -13.45
CA ARG A 292 1.21 -15.39 -13.67
C ARG A 292 0.12 -15.02 -12.65
N PHE A 293 0.47 -14.32 -11.58
CA PHE A 293 -0.50 -13.78 -10.60
C PHE A 293 -0.96 -12.37 -10.95
N LEU A 294 -0.23 -11.66 -11.81
CA LEU A 294 -0.55 -10.29 -12.18
C LEU A 294 -1.92 -10.20 -12.88
N PRO A 295 -2.75 -9.18 -12.54
CA PRO A 295 -4.02 -8.94 -13.21
C PRO A 295 -3.86 -8.76 -14.73
N SER A 296 -4.80 -9.32 -15.47
CA SER A 296 -4.90 -9.25 -16.94
C SER A 296 -5.26 -7.87 -17.52
N LYS A 297 -5.80 -6.97 -16.68
CA LYS A 297 -6.29 -5.66 -17.12
C LYS A 297 -5.13 -4.66 -17.26
N ARG A 298 -5.33 -3.61 -18.09
CA ARG A 298 -4.38 -2.50 -18.22
C ARG A 298 -3.96 -1.96 -16.86
N GLY A 299 -2.67 -1.77 -16.66
CA GLY A 299 -2.08 -1.35 -15.39
C GLY A 299 -1.86 -2.49 -14.37
N GLY A 300 -2.25 -3.73 -14.67
CA GLY A 300 -2.09 -4.87 -13.75
C GLY A 300 -0.64 -5.27 -13.48
N SER A 301 0.29 -4.90 -14.37
CA SER A 301 1.73 -5.13 -14.21
C SER A 301 2.46 -3.98 -13.51
N MET A 302 1.79 -2.83 -13.33
CA MET A 302 2.34 -1.73 -12.53
C MET A 302 2.37 -2.17 -11.07
N ASP A 303 3.30 -1.62 -10.31
CA ASP A 303 3.51 -1.92 -8.89
C ASP A 303 3.98 -3.36 -8.67
N ALA A 304 4.59 -4.02 -9.65
CA ALA A 304 5.17 -5.36 -9.50
C ALA A 304 6.68 -5.33 -9.78
N PRO A 305 7.51 -6.03 -9.00
CA PRO A 305 8.96 -6.04 -9.19
C PRO A 305 9.35 -6.89 -10.42
N LEU A 306 9.11 -6.37 -11.63
CA LEU A 306 9.41 -7.06 -12.89
C LEU A 306 10.91 -7.09 -13.20
N ILE A 307 11.63 -6.09 -12.70
CA ILE A 307 13.07 -5.89 -12.84
C ILE A 307 13.65 -5.67 -11.45
N LEU A 308 14.78 -6.30 -11.16
CA LEU A 308 15.56 -6.13 -9.94
C LEU A 308 16.83 -5.35 -10.29
N ALA A 309 16.96 -4.12 -9.79
CA ALA A 309 18.20 -3.37 -9.87
C ALA A 309 19.04 -3.66 -8.61
N THR A 310 20.24 -4.19 -8.83
CA THR A 310 21.16 -4.56 -7.74
C THR A 310 22.12 -3.44 -7.38
N ARG A 311 22.36 -2.51 -8.30
CA ARG A 311 23.23 -1.34 -8.13
C ARG A 311 22.53 -0.10 -8.63
N ILE A 312 22.74 1.01 -7.94
CA ILE A 312 22.29 2.33 -8.38
C ILE A 312 23.43 2.98 -9.15
N ASN A 313 23.15 3.44 -10.38
CA ASN A 313 24.03 4.33 -11.12
C ASN A 313 23.55 5.77 -10.91
N PRO A 314 24.29 6.63 -10.18
CA PRO A 314 23.92 8.01 -9.92
C PRO A 314 23.68 8.83 -11.20
N ALA A 315 24.24 8.46 -12.36
CA ALA A 315 23.99 9.16 -13.61
C ALA A 315 22.58 8.88 -14.20
N GLU A 316 21.94 7.77 -13.84
CA GLU A 316 20.67 7.30 -14.43
C GLU A 316 19.44 7.58 -13.56
N ILE A 317 19.64 8.06 -12.33
CA ILE A 317 18.54 8.42 -11.42
C ILE A 317 17.90 9.76 -11.79
N ASP A 318 16.80 10.09 -11.12
CA ASP A 318 16.14 11.39 -11.33
C ASP A 318 17.05 12.59 -10.99
N LYS A 319 16.95 13.64 -11.82
CA LYS A 319 17.76 14.86 -11.73
C LYS A 319 17.49 15.67 -10.47
N GLN A 320 16.34 15.49 -9.81
CA GLN A 320 16.05 16.23 -8.59
C GLN A 320 17.10 15.95 -7.51
N ALA A 321 17.54 14.70 -7.36
CA ALA A 321 18.60 14.35 -6.42
C ALA A 321 19.97 14.95 -6.79
N HIS A 322 20.22 15.21 -8.08
CA HIS A 322 21.45 15.88 -8.53
C HIS A 322 21.53 17.35 -8.11
N ASN A 323 20.39 17.98 -7.83
CA ASN A 323 20.32 19.37 -7.42
C ASN A 323 20.47 19.57 -5.90
N MET A 324 20.65 18.49 -5.12
CA MET A 324 20.83 18.59 -3.68
C MET A 324 22.19 19.21 -3.34
N ASP A 325 22.19 20.24 -2.50
CA ASP A 325 23.41 20.84 -1.97
C ASP A 325 24.09 19.89 -0.98
N ILE A 326 25.40 19.74 -1.10
CA ILE A 326 26.22 18.79 -0.32
C ILE A 326 27.38 19.49 0.40
N MET A 327 27.22 20.78 0.69
CA MET A 327 28.22 21.58 1.40
C MET A 327 28.02 21.49 2.92
N SER A 328 29.10 21.58 3.68
CA SER A 328 29.06 21.70 5.14
C SER A 328 28.65 23.09 5.63
N ALA A 329 28.88 24.12 4.82
CA ALA A 329 28.43 25.48 5.05
C ALA A 329 28.27 26.19 3.70
N TYR A 330 27.31 27.11 3.60
CA TYR A 330 27.18 27.93 2.40
C TYR A 330 28.18 29.10 2.41
N PRO A 331 28.69 29.51 1.23
CA PRO A 331 29.64 30.61 1.12
C PRO A 331 28.97 31.96 1.43
N LEU A 332 29.75 32.96 1.85
CA LEU A 332 29.23 34.30 2.17
C LEU A 332 28.53 34.94 0.97
N GLU A 333 29.11 34.76 -0.21
CA GLU A 333 28.64 35.28 -1.49
C GLU A 333 27.23 34.78 -1.83
N PHE A 334 26.88 33.57 -1.39
CA PHE A 334 25.52 33.06 -1.54
C PHE A 334 24.54 33.91 -0.72
N TYR A 335 24.85 34.19 0.56
CA TYR A 335 24.01 35.02 1.41
C TYR A 335 23.87 36.44 0.86
N ASP A 336 24.95 37.06 0.41
CA ASP A 336 24.91 38.41 -0.20
C ASP A 336 24.07 38.44 -1.49
N ALA A 337 24.12 37.37 -2.29
CA ALA A 337 23.30 37.25 -3.49
C ALA A 337 21.80 37.17 -3.16
N THR A 338 21.42 36.54 -2.04
CA THR A 338 20.01 36.49 -1.61
C THR A 338 19.42 37.86 -1.28
N LEU A 339 20.23 38.80 -0.76
CA LEU A 339 19.80 40.18 -0.47
C LEU A 339 19.40 40.96 -1.73
N ARG A 340 19.93 40.55 -2.89
CA ARG A 340 19.64 41.14 -4.20
C ARG A 340 18.56 40.38 -4.97
N TYR A 341 17.95 39.35 -4.37
CA TYR A 341 17.02 38.44 -5.05
C TYR A 341 17.61 37.83 -6.33
N ALA A 342 18.91 37.52 -6.31
CA ALA A 342 19.60 36.89 -7.44
C ALA A 342 18.95 35.54 -7.79
N ARG A 343 18.95 35.20 -9.09
CA ARG A 343 18.41 33.91 -9.52
C ARG A 343 19.36 32.77 -9.12
N PRO A 344 18.85 31.56 -8.78
CA PRO A 344 19.70 30.43 -8.39
C PRO A 344 20.81 30.09 -9.39
N GLN A 345 20.56 30.29 -10.69
CA GLN A 345 21.55 30.04 -11.75
C GLN A 345 22.79 30.93 -11.64
N GLU A 346 22.67 32.14 -11.07
CA GLU A 346 23.80 33.07 -10.92
C GLU A 346 24.81 32.59 -9.87
N VAL A 347 24.35 31.83 -8.87
CA VAL A 347 25.19 31.32 -7.77
C VAL A 347 25.55 29.85 -7.94
N GLN A 348 25.04 29.15 -8.96
CA GLN A 348 25.25 27.72 -9.18
C GLN A 348 26.73 27.32 -9.28
N ALA A 349 27.59 28.23 -9.78
CA ALA A 349 29.03 28.00 -9.84
C ALA A 349 29.66 27.89 -8.43
N LEU A 350 29.14 28.65 -7.46
CA LEU A 350 29.61 28.73 -6.08
C LEU A 350 29.13 27.53 -5.24
N MET A 351 27.98 26.96 -5.59
CA MET A 351 27.35 25.87 -4.84
C MET A 351 27.93 24.50 -5.24
N LYS A 352 28.15 23.60 -4.27
CA LYS A 352 28.49 22.20 -4.56
C LYS A 352 27.22 21.34 -4.45
N THR A 353 26.73 20.85 -5.59
CA THR A 353 25.58 19.95 -5.66
C THR A 353 26.02 18.49 -5.89
N ALA A 354 25.16 17.53 -5.54
CA ALA A 354 25.41 16.11 -5.74
C ALA A 354 25.69 15.76 -7.22
N GLY A 355 25.05 16.48 -8.16
CA GLY A 355 25.28 16.31 -9.60
C GLY A 355 26.72 16.64 -10.05
N LYS A 356 27.47 17.45 -9.29
CA LYS A 356 28.88 17.74 -9.58
C LYS A 356 29.82 16.58 -9.21
N LEU A 357 29.34 15.57 -8.49
CA LEU A 357 30.11 14.37 -8.14
C LEU A 357 29.92 13.22 -9.16
N LEU A 358 29.00 13.36 -10.13
CA LEU A 358 28.79 12.35 -11.16
C LEU A 358 30.05 12.12 -11.98
N ASP A 359 30.31 10.86 -12.36
CA ASP A 359 31.50 10.43 -13.10
C ASP A 359 32.83 10.71 -12.37
N THR A 360 32.80 10.94 -11.06
CA THR A 360 33.99 11.07 -10.20
C THR A 360 34.13 9.89 -9.25
N GLU A 361 35.31 9.71 -8.64
CA GLU A 361 35.54 8.66 -7.63
C GLU A 361 34.62 8.79 -6.40
N ASN A 362 34.07 9.98 -6.16
CA ASN A 362 33.20 10.28 -5.03
C ASN A 362 31.70 10.29 -5.42
N GLU A 363 31.29 9.65 -6.52
CA GLU A 363 29.88 9.67 -6.93
C GLU A 363 28.91 9.03 -5.90
N TYR A 364 29.42 8.24 -4.94
CA TYR A 364 28.64 7.61 -3.87
C TYR A 364 28.93 8.14 -2.45
N SER A 365 29.82 9.14 -2.30
CA SER A 365 30.30 9.58 -0.98
C SER A 365 30.76 11.05 -0.97
N GLY A 366 31.14 11.58 0.19
CA GLY A 366 31.61 12.95 0.34
C GLY A 366 30.48 13.99 0.36
N PHE A 367 29.31 13.58 0.82
CA PHE A 367 28.16 14.46 1.06
C PHE A 367 28.40 15.24 2.36
N GLY A 368 28.16 16.54 2.32
CA GLY A 368 28.09 17.39 3.52
C GLY A 368 26.65 17.74 3.88
N TYR A 369 26.47 18.31 5.07
CA TYR A 369 25.22 18.92 5.50
C TYR A 369 25.53 20.16 6.37
N THR A 370 24.60 21.10 6.40
CA THR A 370 24.80 22.41 7.04
C THR A 370 24.36 22.46 8.50
N HIS A 371 23.34 21.69 8.88
CA HIS A 371 22.73 21.76 10.20
C HIS A 371 22.74 20.42 10.90
N GLU A 372 23.28 20.41 12.12
CA GLU A 372 23.23 19.26 13.01
C GLU A 372 21.83 19.06 13.60
N THR A 373 21.47 17.80 13.80
CA THR A 373 20.28 17.43 14.59
C THR A 373 20.72 16.65 15.81
N SER A 374 19.93 16.71 16.88
CA SER A 374 20.25 15.92 18.08
C SER A 374 19.95 14.43 17.89
N HIS A 375 18.88 14.12 17.15
CA HIS A 375 18.43 12.78 16.79
C HIS A 375 17.50 12.83 15.57
N ILE A 376 17.66 11.93 14.60
CA ILE A 376 16.88 11.92 13.33
C ILE A 376 15.37 11.76 13.52
N SER A 377 14.96 11.05 14.56
CA SER A 377 13.55 10.85 14.92
C SER A 377 13.11 11.67 16.14
N GLN A 378 13.78 12.79 16.44
CA GLN A 378 13.32 13.69 17.49
C GLN A 378 12.01 14.37 17.08
N GLY A 379 10.93 14.11 17.81
CA GLY A 379 9.63 14.75 17.55
C GLY A 379 8.44 13.84 17.81
N PRO A 380 7.21 14.33 17.52
CA PRO A 380 6.00 13.52 17.64
C PRO A 380 6.02 12.37 16.61
N LYS A 381 5.96 11.13 17.11
CA LYS A 381 6.08 9.90 16.29
C LYS A 381 4.86 9.60 15.41
N SER A 382 3.72 10.20 15.74
CA SER A 382 2.44 10.05 15.03
C SER A 382 1.74 11.40 14.91
N THR A 383 1.08 11.64 13.79
CA THR A 383 0.33 12.88 13.58
C THR A 383 -0.94 12.86 14.42
N ARG A 384 -1.29 14.00 15.03
CA ARG A 384 -2.57 14.15 15.76
C ARG A 384 -3.78 13.89 14.88
N TYR A 385 -3.66 14.10 13.56
CA TYR A 385 -4.72 13.82 12.60
C TYR A 385 -5.18 12.35 12.62
N THR A 386 -4.23 11.41 12.80
CA THR A 386 -4.54 9.97 12.83
C THR A 386 -5.18 9.52 14.14
N THR A 387 -4.94 10.25 15.25
CA THR A 387 -5.50 9.92 16.57
C THR A 387 -6.92 10.44 16.76
N LEU A 388 -7.36 11.44 15.98
CA LEU A 388 -8.71 11.99 16.06
C LEU A 388 -9.68 11.12 15.26
N ALA A 389 -10.75 10.65 15.91
CA ALA A 389 -11.67 9.69 15.34
C ALA A 389 -12.73 10.36 14.47
N THR A 390 -13.25 11.50 14.92
CA THR A 390 -14.37 12.18 14.25
C THR A 390 -13.88 13.34 13.39
N MET A 391 -14.69 13.68 12.39
CA MET A 391 -14.41 14.80 11.50
C MET A 391 -14.58 16.15 12.24
N GLU A 392 -15.56 16.22 13.15
CA GLU A 392 -15.78 17.36 14.05
C GLU A 392 -14.55 17.66 14.91
N GLU A 393 -13.98 16.63 15.54
CA GLU A 393 -12.72 16.75 16.30
C GLU A 393 -11.57 17.26 15.43
N LYS A 394 -11.45 16.75 14.20
CA LYS A 394 -10.40 17.17 13.25
C LYS A 394 -10.52 18.64 12.89
N ILE A 395 -11.74 19.11 12.62
CA ILE A 395 -11.99 20.52 12.30
C ILE A 395 -11.77 21.41 13.51
N SER A 396 -12.29 21.03 14.67
CA SER A 396 -12.09 21.78 15.90
C SER A 396 -10.60 21.91 16.21
N ALA A 397 -9.82 20.83 16.03
CA ALA A 397 -8.37 20.86 16.19
C ALA A 397 -7.67 21.74 15.14
N GLN A 398 -8.09 21.67 13.87
CA GLN A 398 -7.55 22.50 12.78
C GLN A 398 -7.82 23.99 13.01
N LEU A 399 -9.06 24.38 13.28
CA LEU A 399 -9.44 25.77 13.51
C LEU A 399 -8.95 26.28 14.87
N GLY A 400 -8.90 25.43 15.88
CA GLY A 400 -8.28 25.73 17.17
C GLY A 400 -6.77 25.98 17.05
N LEU A 401 -6.10 25.37 16.07
CA LEU A 401 -4.72 25.71 15.72
C LEU A 401 -4.65 27.04 14.96
N ALA A 402 -5.57 27.30 14.02
CA ALA A 402 -5.64 28.56 13.29
C ALA A 402 -5.75 29.76 14.25
N LYS A 403 -6.63 29.70 15.27
CA LYS A 403 -6.76 30.75 16.31
C LYS A 403 -5.47 31.02 17.10
N LYS A 404 -4.54 30.06 17.15
CA LYS A 404 -3.28 30.18 17.91
C LYS A 404 -2.14 30.75 17.06
N ILE A 405 -2.21 30.66 15.73
CA ILE A 405 -1.11 30.99 14.84
C ILE A 405 -1.33 32.40 14.28
N ARG A 406 -0.44 33.33 14.63
CA ARG A 406 -0.49 34.73 14.16
C ARG A 406 -0.47 34.89 12.63
N ALA A 407 0.18 33.96 11.92
CA ALA A 407 0.30 33.99 10.46
C ALA A 407 -0.94 33.46 9.72
N VAL A 408 -1.94 32.92 10.44
CA VAL A 408 -3.11 32.29 9.85
C VAL A 408 -4.35 33.11 10.22
N ASP A 409 -5.13 33.50 9.21
CA ASP A 409 -6.45 34.09 9.43
C ASP A 409 -7.48 32.96 9.58
N GLU A 410 -8.00 32.76 10.79
CA GLU A 410 -8.97 31.72 11.11
C GLU A 410 -10.27 31.86 10.32
N ARG A 411 -10.67 33.09 9.97
CA ARG A 411 -11.88 33.36 9.18
C ARG A 411 -11.69 32.91 7.75
N ASP A 412 -10.55 33.23 7.13
CA ASP A 412 -10.23 32.76 5.77
C ASP A 412 -10.14 31.23 5.71
N VAL A 413 -9.52 30.59 6.71
CA VAL A 413 -9.44 29.13 6.78
C VAL A 413 -10.82 28.49 6.89
N ALA A 414 -11.68 29.00 7.79
CA ALA A 414 -13.05 28.51 7.93
C ALA A 414 -13.86 28.70 6.64
N GLU A 415 -13.71 29.86 5.98
CA GLU A 415 -14.40 30.18 4.74
C GLU A 415 -13.95 29.27 3.58
N ARG A 416 -12.64 29.01 3.44
CA ARG A 416 -12.11 28.07 2.46
C ARG A 416 -12.57 26.64 2.73
N LEU A 417 -12.58 26.21 3.99
CA LEU A 417 -13.07 24.89 4.39
C LEU A 417 -14.53 24.69 3.95
N ILE A 418 -15.39 25.66 4.22
CA ILE A 418 -16.81 25.60 3.84
C ILE A 418 -16.97 25.61 2.31
N LYS A 419 -16.29 26.53 1.61
CA LYS A 419 -16.45 26.73 0.16
C LYS A 419 -15.90 25.58 -0.67
N HIS A 420 -14.75 25.03 -0.30
CA HIS A 420 -14.03 24.05 -1.11
C HIS A 420 -14.22 22.60 -0.67
N HIS A 421 -14.61 22.35 0.59
CA HIS A 421 -14.83 20.99 1.07
C HIS A 421 -16.30 20.72 1.39
N PHE A 422 -16.93 21.49 2.28
CA PHE A 422 -18.27 21.17 2.77
C PHE A 422 -19.37 21.36 1.73
N ILE A 423 -19.50 22.55 1.14
CA ILE A 423 -20.56 22.81 0.15
C ILE A 423 -20.45 21.85 -1.05
N PRO A 424 -19.25 21.61 -1.63
CA PRO A 424 -19.09 20.63 -2.70
C PRO A 424 -19.46 19.21 -2.30
N ASP A 425 -19.08 18.75 -1.10
CA ASP A 425 -19.42 17.40 -0.62
C ASP A 425 -20.93 17.23 -0.38
N LEU A 426 -21.57 18.19 0.32
CA LEU A 426 -23.02 18.19 0.57
C LEU A 426 -23.81 18.15 -0.74
N LYS A 427 -23.49 19.04 -1.69
CA LYS A 427 -24.18 19.08 -3.00
C LYS A 427 -23.87 17.85 -3.85
N GLY A 428 -22.62 17.36 -3.82
CA GLY A 428 -22.20 16.15 -4.53
C GLY A 428 -22.94 14.91 -4.02
N ASN A 429 -23.04 14.75 -2.70
CA ASN A 429 -23.77 13.67 -2.06
C ASN A 429 -25.28 13.77 -2.33
N LEU A 430 -25.86 14.97 -2.29
CA LEU A 430 -27.27 15.19 -2.63
C LEU A 430 -27.58 14.79 -4.08
N ARG A 431 -26.78 15.26 -5.04
CA ARG A 431 -26.92 14.89 -6.46
C ARG A 431 -26.74 13.39 -6.69
N THR A 432 -25.77 12.78 -6.00
CA THR A 432 -25.54 11.34 -6.09
C THR A 432 -26.71 10.57 -5.50
N PHE A 433 -27.25 11.02 -4.36
CA PHE A 433 -28.42 10.42 -3.71
C PHE A 433 -29.64 10.41 -4.66
N ALA A 434 -29.92 11.53 -5.34
CA ALA A 434 -31.04 11.63 -6.26
C ALA A 434 -30.90 10.74 -7.51
N SER A 435 -29.66 10.43 -7.93
CA SER A 435 -29.36 9.64 -9.14
C SER A 435 -28.81 8.24 -8.86
N GLN A 436 -28.88 7.79 -7.61
CA GLN A 436 -28.17 6.59 -7.16
C GLN A 436 -28.73 5.28 -7.72
N LYS A 437 -27.91 4.24 -7.57
CA LYS A 437 -28.30 2.85 -7.85
C LYS A 437 -28.56 2.11 -6.53
N PHE A 438 -29.15 0.93 -6.62
CA PHE A 438 -29.48 0.10 -5.47
C PHE A 438 -28.60 -1.16 -5.47
N ARG A 439 -28.06 -1.53 -4.31
CA ARG A 439 -27.22 -2.72 -4.17
C ARG A 439 -27.94 -3.79 -3.37
N CYS A 440 -27.89 -5.04 -3.82
CA CYS A 440 -28.33 -6.16 -3.00
C CYS A 440 -27.27 -6.51 -1.93
N THR A 441 -27.67 -6.65 -0.68
CA THR A 441 -26.74 -6.99 0.43
C THR A 441 -26.20 -8.42 0.33
N SER A 442 -26.96 -9.34 -0.25
CA SER A 442 -26.59 -10.76 -0.34
C SER A 442 -25.69 -11.07 -1.54
N CYS A 443 -26.04 -10.58 -2.74
CA CYS A 443 -25.33 -10.93 -3.98
C CYS A 443 -24.54 -9.78 -4.61
N ASN A 444 -24.56 -8.58 -4.01
CA ASN A 444 -23.91 -7.37 -4.53
C ASN A 444 -24.34 -6.93 -5.94
N GLN A 445 -25.45 -7.46 -6.46
CA GLN A 445 -25.97 -7.00 -7.74
C GLN A 445 -26.46 -5.56 -7.63
N ILE A 446 -26.07 -4.75 -8.63
CA ILE A 446 -26.43 -3.35 -8.74
C ILE A 446 -27.64 -3.23 -9.67
N HIS A 447 -28.69 -2.60 -9.16
CA HIS A 447 -29.92 -2.30 -9.89
C HIS A 447 -30.02 -0.79 -10.11
N ARG A 448 -30.32 -0.38 -11.36
CA ARG A 448 -30.53 1.03 -11.68
C ARG A 448 -31.79 1.60 -11.00
N ARG A 449 -32.82 0.76 -10.80
CA ARG A 449 -34.08 1.10 -10.15
C ARG A 449 -34.50 -0.06 -9.24
N VAL A 450 -35.25 0.23 -8.18
CA VAL A 450 -35.84 -0.81 -7.33
C VAL A 450 -36.88 -1.57 -8.15
N PRO A 451 -36.79 -2.90 -8.28
CA PRO A 451 -37.86 -3.70 -8.88
C PRO A 451 -39.16 -3.52 -8.11
N LEU A 452 -40.31 -3.58 -8.78
CA LEU A 452 -41.63 -3.43 -8.13
C LEU A 452 -41.88 -4.44 -7.01
N SER A 453 -41.22 -5.61 -7.05
CA SER A 453 -41.27 -6.61 -5.98
C SER A 453 -40.52 -6.22 -4.71
N GLY A 454 -39.76 -5.10 -4.71
CA GLY A 454 -38.93 -4.65 -3.60
C GLY A 454 -37.71 -5.54 -3.30
N LYS A 455 -37.52 -6.63 -4.05
CA LYS A 455 -36.50 -7.65 -3.83
C LYS A 455 -35.53 -7.73 -5.01
N CYS A 456 -34.31 -8.20 -4.74
CA CYS A 456 -33.33 -8.45 -5.79
C CYS A 456 -33.85 -9.52 -6.77
N THR A 457 -33.82 -9.23 -8.07
CA THR A 457 -34.31 -10.16 -9.11
C THR A 457 -33.47 -11.43 -9.26
N LYS A 458 -32.24 -11.46 -8.75
CA LYS A 458 -31.34 -12.61 -8.86
C LYS A 458 -31.38 -13.55 -7.65
N CYS A 459 -31.49 -13.01 -6.44
CA CYS A 459 -31.39 -13.81 -5.21
C CYS A 459 -32.49 -13.55 -4.19
N GLY A 460 -33.48 -12.70 -4.50
CA GLY A 460 -34.58 -12.36 -3.58
C GLY A 460 -34.17 -11.51 -2.36
N GLY A 461 -32.89 -11.16 -2.22
CA GLY A 461 -32.35 -10.42 -1.08
C GLY A 461 -32.77 -8.94 -1.03
N LYS A 462 -32.59 -8.31 0.14
CA LYS A 462 -32.91 -6.90 0.39
C LYS A 462 -32.03 -5.98 -0.46
N LEU A 463 -32.65 -4.96 -1.05
CA LEU A 463 -31.97 -3.87 -1.74
C LEU A 463 -31.77 -2.70 -0.78
N VAL A 464 -30.57 -2.12 -0.80
CA VAL A 464 -30.22 -0.95 -0.01
C VAL A 464 -29.75 0.18 -0.91
N LEU A 465 -29.95 1.40 -0.44
CA LEU A 465 -29.39 2.61 -1.03
C LEU A 465 -27.85 2.54 -0.98
N THR A 466 -27.19 3.07 -2.01
CA THR A 466 -25.73 3.21 -2.00
C THR A 466 -25.28 4.45 -1.24
N VAL A 467 -26.11 5.50 -1.23
CA VAL A 467 -25.92 6.72 -0.44
C VAL A 467 -27.12 6.85 0.49
N THR A 468 -26.87 6.92 1.79
CA THR A 468 -27.90 7.07 2.82
C THR A 468 -28.21 8.54 3.06
N ARG A 469 -29.40 8.85 3.60
CA ARG A 469 -29.78 10.21 4.03
C ARG A 469 -28.74 10.82 4.98
N GLY A 470 -28.35 10.07 6.01
CA GLY A 470 -27.33 10.51 6.97
C GLY A 470 -25.95 10.76 6.32
N GLY A 471 -25.65 10.13 5.17
CA GLY A 471 -24.45 10.43 4.39
C GLY A 471 -24.52 11.81 3.70
N VAL A 472 -25.72 12.27 3.33
CA VAL A 472 -25.94 13.59 2.74
C VAL A 472 -25.92 14.69 3.81
N GLU A 473 -26.49 14.43 4.98
CA GLU A 473 -26.61 15.41 6.08
C GLU A 473 -25.34 15.52 6.97
N LYS A 474 -24.38 14.61 6.81
CA LYS A 474 -23.25 14.36 7.74
C LYS A 474 -22.46 15.60 8.19
N TYR A 475 -22.36 16.63 7.36
CA TYR A 475 -21.56 17.82 7.64
C TYR A 475 -22.34 19.12 7.67
N LEU A 476 -23.67 19.06 7.49
CA LEU A 476 -24.46 20.27 7.35
C LEU A 476 -24.44 21.10 8.64
N GLN A 477 -24.73 20.46 9.78
CA GLN A 477 -24.75 21.15 11.07
C GLN A 477 -23.36 21.71 11.42
N VAL A 478 -22.32 20.88 11.28
CA VAL A 478 -20.92 21.29 11.53
C VAL A 478 -20.53 22.50 10.69
N ALA A 479 -20.89 22.51 9.40
CA ALA A 479 -20.59 23.63 8.51
C ALA A 479 -21.33 24.91 8.93
N MET A 480 -22.55 24.80 9.44
CA MET A 480 -23.32 25.93 9.96
C MET A 480 -22.71 26.47 11.26
N ASP A 481 -22.34 25.60 12.19
CA ASP A 481 -21.74 25.99 13.46
C ASP A 481 -20.41 26.72 13.23
N VAL A 482 -19.56 26.18 12.33
CA VAL A 482 -18.30 26.82 11.93
C VAL A 482 -18.54 28.16 11.23
N ALA A 483 -19.56 28.27 10.38
CA ALA A 483 -19.87 29.53 9.71
C ALA A 483 -20.25 30.64 10.69
N GLU A 484 -20.94 30.27 11.78
CA GLU A 484 -21.40 31.20 12.79
C GLU A 484 -20.27 31.58 13.76
N GLU A 485 -19.54 30.59 14.29
CA GLU A 485 -18.44 30.78 15.24
C GLU A 485 -17.30 31.63 14.67
N TYR A 486 -16.97 31.45 13.38
CA TYR A 486 -15.85 32.13 12.73
C TYR A 486 -16.28 33.34 11.90
N HIS A 487 -17.55 33.75 12.01
CA HIS A 487 -18.09 34.94 11.35
C HIS A 487 -17.75 35.03 9.85
N VAL A 488 -17.87 33.91 9.10
CA VAL A 488 -17.55 33.86 7.66
C VAL A 488 -18.43 34.82 6.84
N SER A 489 -18.06 35.09 5.59
CA SER A 489 -18.83 36.01 4.74
C SER A 489 -20.31 35.63 4.60
N GLU A 490 -21.18 36.64 4.54
CA GLU A 490 -22.63 36.47 4.37
C GLU A 490 -22.98 35.64 3.12
N TYR A 491 -22.23 35.81 2.04
CA TYR A 491 -22.37 34.99 0.83
C TYR A 491 -22.22 33.49 1.13
N THR A 492 -21.24 33.13 1.96
CA THR A 492 -20.98 31.74 2.34
C THR A 492 -22.08 31.20 3.25
N LYS A 493 -22.55 32.01 4.21
CA LYS A 493 -23.70 31.67 5.07
C LYS A 493 -24.96 31.43 4.25
N GLN A 494 -25.27 32.31 3.29
CA GLN A 494 -26.42 32.16 2.39
C GLN A 494 -26.31 30.90 1.53
N ARG A 495 -25.12 30.57 1.01
CA ARG A 495 -24.92 29.32 0.26
C ARG A 495 -25.14 28.07 1.11
N LEU A 496 -24.72 28.08 2.37
CA LEU A 496 -24.99 26.99 3.30
C LEU A 496 -26.50 26.88 3.59
N ALA A 497 -27.16 28.01 3.85
CA ALA A 497 -28.61 28.04 4.08
C ALA A 497 -29.41 27.52 2.88
N LEU A 498 -29.02 27.87 1.66
CA LEU A 498 -29.60 27.31 0.43
C LEU A 498 -29.36 25.80 0.34
N THR A 499 -28.14 25.34 0.64
CA THR A 499 -27.82 23.91 0.61
C THR A 499 -28.61 23.12 1.65
N ARG A 500 -28.83 23.69 2.85
CA ARG A 500 -29.73 23.11 3.86
C ARG A 500 -31.15 22.97 3.31
N LYS A 501 -31.70 24.04 2.73
CA LYS A 501 -33.06 24.03 2.17
C LYS A 501 -33.23 22.99 1.06
N ASP A 502 -32.22 22.84 0.20
CA ASP A 502 -32.21 21.83 -0.87
C ASP A 502 -32.23 20.40 -0.29
N ILE A 503 -31.49 20.16 0.80
CA ILE A 503 -31.45 18.87 1.50
C ILE A 503 -32.79 18.59 2.19
N GLU A 504 -33.31 19.54 2.96
CA GLU A 504 -34.60 19.42 3.66
C GLU A 504 -35.73 19.15 2.68
N SER A 505 -35.81 19.92 1.59
CA SER A 505 -36.82 19.74 0.54
C SER A 505 -36.77 18.37 -0.15
N MET A 506 -35.63 17.68 -0.10
CA MET A 506 -35.47 16.36 -0.71
C MET A 506 -35.90 15.21 0.19
N PHE A 507 -35.91 15.41 1.51
CA PHE A 507 -36.19 14.36 2.49
C PHE A 507 -37.46 14.57 3.30
N GLU A 508 -37.92 15.80 3.46
CA GLU A 508 -39.21 16.10 4.05
C GLU A 508 -40.31 15.80 3.04
N SER A 509 -41.21 14.87 3.39
CA SER A 509 -42.52 14.78 2.75
C SER A 509 -43.51 15.54 3.64
N ASP A 510 -44.37 16.36 3.04
CA ASP A 510 -45.44 17.06 3.74
C ASP A 510 -46.44 16.11 4.46
N ALA A 511 -46.34 14.80 4.23
CA ALA A 511 -47.23 13.78 4.78
C ALA A 511 -46.86 13.29 6.20
N SER A 512 -45.64 13.55 6.71
CA SER A 512 -45.23 13.07 8.03
C SER A 512 -44.17 13.96 8.68
N LYS A 513 -44.58 15.07 9.31
CA LYS A 513 -43.72 15.85 10.21
C LYS A 513 -43.83 15.33 11.65
N GLN A 514 -42.73 14.84 12.19
CA GLN A 514 -42.60 14.58 13.63
C GLN A 514 -42.22 15.91 14.31
N LEU A 515 -43.19 16.54 14.96
CA LEU A 515 -42.99 17.79 15.69
C LEU A 515 -42.38 17.49 17.07
N ARG A 516 -41.41 18.32 17.50
CA ARG A 516 -40.89 18.27 18.87
C ARG A 516 -41.83 19.06 19.77
N LEU A 517 -41.92 18.68 21.05
CA LEU A 517 -42.76 19.40 22.02
C LEU A 517 -42.37 20.88 22.16
N SER A 518 -41.09 21.20 21.93
CA SER A 518 -40.54 22.55 21.89
C SER A 518 -41.01 23.39 20.71
N ASP A 519 -41.57 22.77 19.67
CA ASP A 519 -42.08 23.50 18.49
C ASP A 519 -43.51 24.03 18.74
N PHE A 520 -44.11 23.65 19.88
CA PHE A 520 -45.45 24.07 20.33
C PHE A 520 -45.43 25.03 21.51
N LEU A 521 -44.27 25.25 22.12
CA LEU A 521 -44.03 26.22 23.20
C LEU A 521 -43.31 27.43 22.61
#